data_AF-A0A1U8A8E8-F1
#
_entry.id   AF-A0A1U8A8E8-F1
#
_cell.length_a   1.000
_cell.length_b   1.000
_cell.length_c   1.000
_cell.angle_alpha   90.00
_cell.angle_beta   90.00
_cell.angle_gamma   90.00
#
_symmetry.space_group_name_H-M   'P 1'
#
loop_
_entity.id
_entity.type
_entity.pdbx_description
1 polymer ?
#
loop_
_entity_poly.entity_id
_entity_poly.type
_entity_poly.pdbx_seq_one_letter_code
_entity_poly.pdbx_strand_id
1 'polypeptide(L)'
;MATLMVDFCGVLSESNKIVNAHSRHFLALSVLFLLPLSFSLIFYPTFQQTVTAPDTSPTETLLRYTPEQRFLIKTVVLCLLFTFGTFILSLCATGTVTYSVFHGFFGRPVKLISAIKSLSNSFIRLFVTILFAQVIVLSIAVVLGLVMFFLIKGIGFLGFDVSQSSTCVTVVYTIGLVVLVLVAVYLQVNWALACVVVVVESSWGVEPLRRSSYLIKGMRGVAAYLLLFFGLISGLMLWGNWEPMNVGDLKDWMSVVGTVVGSAFIMLILLHSISASTVLYMHCKALHGELAGEIAEEFAQEYVSLPFDDKKVPHVVFVIQP
;
A
#
# COMPACT_ATOMS: atom_id res chain seq x y z
N MET A 1 29.18 16.43 -15.98
CA MET A 1 28.75 15.09 -15.53
C MET A 1 28.12 15.25 -14.14
N ALA A 2 26.88 15.77 -14.09
CA ALA A 2 26.12 15.95 -12.87
C ALA A 2 25.04 14.87 -12.85
N THR A 3 25.28 13.78 -12.12
CA THR A 3 24.25 12.80 -11.81
C THR A 3 23.20 13.51 -10.97
N LEU A 4 22.05 13.79 -11.58
CA LEU A 4 20.82 14.25 -10.94
C LEU A 4 20.40 13.14 -9.95
N MET A 5 21.02 13.10 -8.77
CA MET A 5 20.50 12.33 -7.65
C MET A 5 19.22 13.04 -7.26
N VAL A 6 18.10 12.51 -7.71
CA VAL A 6 16.78 12.97 -7.30
C VAL A 6 16.69 12.66 -5.80
N ASP A 7 16.88 13.70 -5.00
CA ASP A 7 16.75 13.60 -3.56
C ASP A 7 15.30 13.30 -3.16
N PHE A 8 15.11 12.72 -1.98
CA PHE A 8 13.80 12.49 -1.37
C PHE A 8 12.88 13.73 -1.47
N CYS A 9 13.44 14.91 -1.20
CA CYS A 9 12.72 16.19 -1.28
C CYS A 9 12.28 16.52 -2.71
N GLY A 10 13.08 16.14 -3.72
CA GLY A 10 12.73 16.28 -5.14
C GLY A 10 11.48 15.49 -5.48
N VAL A 11 11.47 14.19 -5.16
CA VAL A 11 10.30 13.30 -5.37
C VAL A 11 9.06 13.85 -4.66
N LEU A 12 9.21 14.28 -3.41
CA LEU A 12 8.08 14.81 -2.63
C LEU A 12 7.55 16.12 -3.23
N SER A 13 8.44 17.06 -3.60
CA SER A 13 8.05 18.34 -4.17
C SER A 13 7.31 18.18 -5.51
N GLU A 14 7.74 17.24 -6.34
CA GLU A 14 7.13 16.96 -7.62
C GLU A 14 5.78 16.25 -7.47
N SER A 15 5.71 15.26 -6.58
CA SER A 15 4.42 14.63 -6.23
C SER A 15 3.40 15.65 -5.70
N ASN A 16 3.83 16.60 -4.88
CA ASN A 16 2.98 17.68 -4.37
C ASN A 16 2.53 18.64 -5.47
N LYS A 17 3.41 18.98 -6.42
CA LYS A 17 3.06 19.84 -7.56
C LYS A 17 1.98 19.19 -8.43
N ILE A 18 2.12 17.90 -8.76
CA ILE A 18 1.14 17.18 -9.60
C ILE A 18 -0.21 17.08 -8.89
N VAL A 19 -0.21 16.71 -7.61
CA VAL A 19 -1.45 16.62 -6.81
C VAL A 19 -2.12 17.98 -6.69
N ASN A 20 -1.36 19.06 -6.46
CA ASN A 20 -1.91 20.41 -6.33
C ASN A 20 -2.44 20.96 -7.66
N ALA A 21 -1.79 20.66 -8.79
CA ALA A 21 -2.20 21.10 -10.13
C ALA A 21 -3.59 20.57 -10.50
N HIS A 22 -3.95 19.37 -10.06
CA HIS A 22 -5.26 18.75 -10.29
C HIS A 22 -6.01 18.43 -8.98
N SER A 23 -5.87 19.31 -7.97
CA SER A 23 -6.34 19.09 -6.60
C SER A 23 -7.81 18.67 -6.49
N ARG A 24 -8.71 19.26 -7.28
CA ARG A 24 -10.15 18.92 -7.25
C ARG A 24 -10.42 17.47 -7.65
N HIS A 25 -9.68 16.95 -8.62
CA HIS A 25 -9.84 15.58 -9.12
C HIS A 25 -9.25 14.58 -8.13
N PHE A 26 -8.03 14.83 -7.67
CA PHE A 26 -7.39 14.01 -6.63
C PHE A 26 -8.17 14.01 -5.33
N LEU A 27 -8.76 15.13 -4.93
CA LEU A 27 -9.62 15.23 -3.77
C LEU A 27 -10.91 14.42 -3.98
N ALA A 28 -11.54 14.47 -5.15
CA ALA A 28 -12.71 13.65 -5.46
C ALA A 28 -12.40 12.15 -5.38
N LEU A 29 -11.27 11.70 -5.94
CA LEU A 29 -10.82 10.30 -5.83
C LEU A 29 -10.52 9.92 -4.37
N SER A 30 -9.90 10.82 -3.63
CA SER A 30 -9.56 10.60 -2.22
C SER A 30 -10.81 10.45 -1.38
N VAL A 31 -11.80 11.33 -1.56
CA VAL A 31 -13.10 11.25 -0.86
C VAL A 31 -13.86 9.98 -1.25
N LEU A 32 -13.72 9.51 -2.50
CA LEU A 32 -14.47 8.35 -2.99
C LEU A 32 -13.88 7.00 -2.54
N PHE A 33 -12.55 6.86 -2.47
CA PHE A 33 -11.90 5.59 -2.11
C PHE A 33 -11.02 5.65 -0.85
N LEU A 34 -10.24 6.72 -0.66
CA LEU A 34 -9.28 6.82 0.45
C LEU A 34 -9.94 7.22 1.77
N LEU A 35 -10.99 8.04 1.75
CA LEU A 35 -11.73 8.46 2.94
C LEU A 35 -12.52 7.31 3.57
N PRO A 36 -13.28 6.50 2.81
CA PRO A 36 -13.93 5.31 3.38
C PRO A 36 -12.91 4.34 3.96
N LEU A 37 -11.76 4.16 3.28
CA LEU A 37 -10.67 3.32 3.75
C LEU A 37 -10.06 3.84 5.05
N SER A 38 -9.72 5.12 5.13
CA SER A 38 -9.08 5.71 6.31
C SER A 38 -10.02 5.69 7.52
N PHE A 39 -11.31 5.97 7.30
CA PHE A 39 -12.32 5.83 8.33
C PHE A 39 -12.41 4.38 8.84
N SER A 40 -12.43 3.40 7.93
CA SER A 40 -12.43 1.99 8.33
C SER A 40 -11.17 1.57 9.10
N LEU A 41 -10.00 2.11 8.78
CA LEU A 41 -8.76 1.83 9.52
C LEU A 41 -8.82 2.34 10.96
N ILE A 42 -9.33 3.55 11.18
CA ILE A 42 -9.45 4.15 12.51
C ILE A 42 -10.57 3.49 13.31
N PHE A 43 -11.67 3.12 12.65
CA PHE A 43 -12.82 2.50 13.31
C PHE A 43 -12.60 1.03 13.67
N TYR A 44 -11.61 0.36 13.05
CA TYR A 44 -11.32 -1.05 13.25
C TYR A 44 -11.19 -1.50 14.73
N PRO A 45 -10.40 -0.85 15.61
CA PRO A 45 -10.30 -1.25 17.02
C PRO A 45 -11.65 -1.19 17.75
N THR A 46 -12.42 -0.12 17.56
CA THR A 46 -13.77 0.02 18.12
C THR A 46 -14.69 -1.08 17.60
N PHE A 47 -14.66 -1.35 16.29
CA PHE A 47 -15.43 -2.43 15.67
C PHE A 47 -15.06 -3.79 16.27
N GLN A 48 -13.77 -4.09 16.43
CA GLN A 48 -13.31 -5.34 17.05
C GLN A 48 -13.78 -5.46 18.49
N GLN A 49 -13.73 -4.38 19.28
CA GLN A 49 -14.18 -4.41 20.66
C GLN A 49 -15.69 -4.64 20.75
N THR A 50 -16.50 -3.91 19.99
CA THR A 50 -17.96 -4.06 20.00
C THR A 50 -18.39 -5.47 19.59
N VAL A 51 -17.70 -6.05 18.61
CA VAL A 51 -18.02 -7.39 18.09
C VAL A 51 -17.52 -8.51 19.02
N THR A 52 -16.50 -8.25 19.83
CA THR A 52 -15.93 -9.22 20.79
C THR A 52 -16.52 -9.08 22.20
N ALA A 53 -17.21 -7.97 22.49
CA ALA A 53 -17.84 -7.75 23.79
C ALA A 53 -18.94 -8.80 24.06
N PRO A 54 -18.87 -9.53 25.18
CA PRO A 54 -19.94 -10.45 25.58
C PRO A 54 -21.19 -9.65 25.96
N ASP A 55 -22.36 -10.06 25.45
CA ASP A 55 -23.67 -9.52 25.84
C ASP A 55 -23.93 -9.81 27.33
N THR A 56 -23.48 -8.94 28.24
CA THR A 56 -23.92 -8.97 29.65
C THR A 56 -25.34 -8.41 29.76
N SER A 57 -26.33 -9.23 29.42
CA SER A 57 -27.69 -9.10 29.96
C SER A 57 -27.89 -10.19 31.03
N PRO A 58 -28.11 -9.84 32.31
CA PRO A 58 -28.06 -10.79 33.43
C PRO A 58 -29.40 -11.52 33.68
N THR A 59 -30.15 -11.89 32.63
CA THR A 59 -31.54 -12.35 32.83
C THR A 59 -32.02 -13.57 32.05
N GLU A 60 -31.15 -14.32 31.37
CA GLU A 60 -31.60 -15.51 30.60
C GLU A 60 -30.64 -16.71 30.75
N THR A 61 -30.14 -16.98 31.97
CA THR A 61 -29.11 -18.00 32.26
C THR A 61 -29.63 -19.41 32.58
N LEU A 62 -30.82 -19.83 32.13
CA LEU A 62 -31.29 -21.21 32.44
C LEU A 62 -31.71 -22.10 31.27
N LEU A 63 -31.77 -21.64 30.01
CA LEU A 63 -32.20 -22.50 28.88
C LEU A 63 -31.49 -22.21 27.55
N ARG A 64 -30.15 -22.23 27.48
CA ARG A 64 -29.47 -22.18 26.18
C ARG A 64 -28.12 -22.88 26.10
N TYR A 65 -28.19 -24.20 25.94
CA TYR A 65 -27.14 -24.95 25.25
C TYR A 65 -27.31 -24.67 23.74
N THR A 66 -26.24 -24.23 23.05
CA THR A 66 -26.13 -23.84 21.61
C THR A 66 -26.19 -22.36 21.12
N PRO A 67 -25.91 -21.29 21.92
CA PRO A 67 -25.76 -19.93 21.37
C PRO A 67 -24.31 -19.56 20.96
N GLU A 68 -23.27 -20.17 21.55
CA GLU A 68 -21.88 -19.69 21.39
C GLU A 68 -21.30 -19.89 19.98
N GLN A 69 -21.53 -21.04 19.34
CA GLN A 69 -20.95 -21.34 18.03
C GLN A 69 -21.57 -20.48 16.91
N ARG A 70 -22.85 -20.13 17.01
CA ARG A 70 -23.54 -19.28 16.02
C ARG A 70 -23.12 -17.81 16.15
N PHE A 71 -22.82 -17.36 17.37
CA PHE A 71 -22.26 -16.03 17.63
C PHE A 71 -20.86 -15.89 17.03
N LEU A 72 -19.97 -16.85 17.29
CA LEU A 72 -18.61 -16.89 16.71
C LEU A 72 -18.62 -16.87 15.18
N ILE A 73 -19.46 -17.68 14.54
CA ILE A 73 -19.54 -17.71 13.06
C ILE A 73 -20.02 -16.36 12.51
N LYS A 74 -21.03 -15.73 13.11
CA LYS A 74 -21.52 -14.41 12.68
C LYS A 74 -20.45 -13.32 12.84
N THR A 75 -19.77 -13.31 13.98
CA THR A 75 -18.67 -12.39 14.28
C THR A 75 -17.52 -12.54 13.28
N VAL A 76 -17.09 -13.78 13.02
CA VAL A 76 -16.02 -14.07 12.06
C VAL A 76 -16.43 -13.66 10.64
N VAL A 77 -17.66 -13.98 10.21
CA VAL A 77 -18.16 -13.59 8.88
C VAL A 77 -18.24 -12.06 8.74
N LEU A 78 -18.67 -11.34 9.78
CA LEU A 78 -18.74 -9.88 9.75
C LEU A 78 -17.34 -9.24 9.69
N CYS A 79 -16.39 -9.73 10.47
CA CYS A 79 -14.98 -9.30 10.40
C CYS A 79 -14.35 -9.60 9.03
N LEU A 80 -14.65 -10.77 8.44
CA LEU A 80 -14.20 -11.12 7.09
C LEU A 80 -14.80 -10.19 6.04
N LEU A 81 -16.10 -9.88 6.13
CA LEU A 81 -16.74 -8.96 5.20
C LEU A 81 -16.15 -7.54 5.32
N PHE A 82 -15.92 -7.07 6.54
CA PHE A 82 -15.31 -5.77 6.80
C PHE A 82 -13.89 -5.68 6.21
N THR A 83 -13.04 -6.67 6.50
CA THR A 83 -11.66 -6.72 5.98
C THR A 83 -11.61 -6.89 4.46
N PHE A 84 -12.53 -7.65 3.88
CA PHE A 84 -12.65 -7.77 2.43
C PHE A 84 -13.07 -6.46 1.78
N GLY A 85 -14.02 -5.73 2.38
CA GLY A 85 -14.45 -4.41 1.91
C GLY A 85 -13.32 -3.37 1.95
N THR A 86 -12.57 -3.28 3.06
CA THR A 86 -11.43 -2.37 3.17
C THR A 86 -10.32 -2.72 2.19
N PHE A 87 -10.09 -4.02 1.97
CA PHE A 87 -9.13 -4.50 1.00
C PHE A 87 -9.51 -4.09 -0.43
N ILE A 88 -10.78 -4.27 -0.85
CA ILE A 88 -11.26 -3.80 -2.17
C ILE A 88 -11.04 -2.29 -2.31
N LEU A 89 -11.43 -1.50 -1.29
CA LEU A 89 -11.23 -0.05 -1.31
C LEU A 89 -9.75 0.32 -1.47
N SER A 90 -8.83 -0.42 -0.86
CA SER A 90 -7.39 -0.19 -0.97
C SER A 90 -6.85 -0.43 -2.38
N LEU A 91 -7.33 -1.48 -3.05
CA LEU A 91 -6.98 -1.78 -4.43
C LEU A 91 -7.52 -0.70 -5.37
N CYS A 92 -8.77 -0.28 -5.15
CA CYS A 92 -9.42 0.79 -5.92
C CYS A 92 -8.70 2.13 -5.77
N ALA A 93 -8.34 2.50 -4.54
CA ALA A 93 -7.58 3.71 -4.27
C ALA A 93 -6.20 3.67 -4.95
N THR A 94 -5.46 2.58 -4.76
CA THR A 94 -4.11 2.43 -5.35
C THR A 94 -4.17 2.49 -6.87
N GLY A 95 -5.10 1.76 -7.52
CA GLY A 95 -5.23 1.74 -8.98
C GLY A 95 -5.66 3.09 -9.56
N THR A 96 -6.64 3.76 -8.96
CA THR A 96 -7.15 5.04 -9.50
C THR A 96 -6.22 6.21 -9.27
N VAL A 97 -5.55 6.27 -8.11
CA VAL A 97 -4.57 7.32 -7.79
C VAL A 97 -3.32 7.16 -8.66
N THR A 98 -2.75 5.95 -8.77
CA THR A 98 -1.56 5.72 -9.63
C THR A 98 -1.84 6.08 -11.09
N TYR A 99 -2.95 5.62 -11.66
CA TYR A 99 -3.37 5.97 -13.02
C TYR A 99 -3.52 7.50 -13.20
N SER A 100 -4.10 8.18 -12.23
CA SER A 100 -4.30 9.64 -12.28
C SER A 100 -2.99 10.42 -12.17
N VAL A 101 -2.07 10.00 -11.29
CA VAL A 101 -0.74 10.62 -11.15
C VAL A 101 0.10 10.38 -12.39
N PHE A 102 0.06 9.18 -12.97
CA PHE A 102 0.76 8.86 -14.21
C PHE A 102 0.31 9.79 -15.35
N HIS A 103 -1.01 9.88 -15.62
CA HIS A 103 -1.50 10.80 -16.66
C HIS A 103 -1.33 12.28 -16.31
N GLY A 104 -1.37 12.63 -15.03
CA GLY A 104 -1.07 13.98 -14.54
C GLY A 104 0.37 14.40 -14.80
N PHE A 105 1.32 13.45 -14.72
CA PHE A 105 2.73 13.69 -15.06
C PHE A 105 2.91 14.08 -16.54
N PHE A 106 2.15 13.44 -17.44
CA PHE A 106 2.14 13.77 -18.87
C PHE A 106 1.24 14.97 -19.23
N GLY A 107 0.65 15.66 -18.25
CA GLY A 107 -0.16 16.86 -18.47
C GLY A 107 -1.53 16.63 -19.12
N ARG A 108 -2.02 15.37 -19.17
CA ARG A 108 -3.33 15.05 -19.77
C ARG A 108 -4.47 15.36 -18.80
N PRO A 109 -5.63 15.85 -19.30
CA PRO A 109 -6.79 16.10 -18.46
C PRO A 109 -7.34 14.77 -17.89
N VAL A 110 -7.13 14.56 -16.59
CA VAL A 110 -7.53 13.31 -15.93
C VAL A 110 -9.05 13.25 -15.79
N LYS A 111 -9.69 12.26 -16.44
CA LYS A 111 -11.13 12.01 -16.33
C LYS A 111 -11.40 10.90 -15.30
N LEU A 112 -12.20 11.19 -14.26
CA LEU A 112 -12.56 10.22 -13.20
C LEU A 112 -13.13 8.91 -13.76
N ILE A 113 -13.99 9.01 -14.77
CA ILE A 113 -14.65 7.87 -15.40
C ILE A 113 -13.63 6.97 -16.11
N SER A 114 -12.59 7.56 -16.71
CA SER A 114 -11.52 6.79 -17.37
C SER A 114 -10.68 6.03 -16.34
N ALA A 115 -10.35 6.67 -15.21
CA ALA A 115 -9.64 6.02 -14.11
C ALA A 115 -10.43 4.84 -13.52
N ILE A 116 -11.74 5.00 -13.31
CA ILE A 116 -12.62 3.93 -12.80
C ILE A 116 -12.81 2.81 -13.84
N LYS A 117 -12.84 3.13 -15.14
CA LYS A 117 -12.94 2.10 -16.19
C LYS A 117 -11.66 1.29 -16.29
N SER A 118 -10.49 1.96 -16.24
CA SER A 118 -9.17 1.32 -16.20
C SER A 118 -9.03 0.41 -14.98
N LEU A 119 -9.59 0.83 -13.84
CA LEU A 119 -9.61 0.07 -12.60
C LEU A 119 -10.19 -1.34 -12.77
N SER A 120 -11.29 -1.52 -13.49
CA SER A 120 -11.91 -2.86 -13.64
C SER A 120 -10.97 -3.87 -14.28
N ASN A 121 -10.11 -3.44 -15.21
CA ASN A 121 -9.14 -4.31 -15.87
C ASN A 121 -7.88 -4.52 -15.01
N SER A 122 -7.47 -3.52 -14.23
CA SER A 122 -6.29 -3.59 -13.37
C SER A 122 -6.55 -4.20 -11.99
N PHE A 123 -7.82 -4.28 -11.55
CA PHE A 123 -8.20 -4.81 -10.25
C PHE A 123 -7.77 -6.27 -10.06
N ILE A 124 -8.06 -7.12 -11.04
CA ILE A 124 -7.69 -8.55 -10.98
C ILE A 124 -6.17 -8.70 -10.94
N ARG A 125 -5.45 -7.91 -11.74
CA ARG A 125 -3.99 -7.96 -11.81
C ARG A 125 -3.33 -7.52 -10.50
N LEU A 126 -3.86 -6.45 -9.88
CA LEU A 126 -3.43 -5.97 -8.57
C LEU A 126 -3.71 -7.01 -7.49
N PHE A 127 -4.93 -7.57 -7.47
CA PHE A 127 -5.33 -8.61 -6.54
C PHE A 127 -4.37 -9.81 -6.58
N VAL A 128 -4.11 -10.33 -7.79
CA VAL A 128 -3.23 -11.49 -7.98
C VAL A 128 -1.80 -11.17 -7.52
N THR A 129 -1.26 -10.00 -7.86
CA THR A 129 0.11 -9.60 -7.47
C THR A 129 0.25 -9.47 -5.96
N ILE A 130 -0.74 -8.85 -5.30
CA ILE A 130 -0.74 -8.73 -3.84
C ILE A 130 -0.89 -10.11 -3.19
N LEU A 131 -1.72 -10.99 -3.73
CA LEU A 131 -1.83 -12.38 -3.24
C LEU A 131 -0.48 -13.10 -3.31
N PHE A 132 0.26 -13.00 -4.41
CA PHE A 132 1.61 -13.56 -4.51
C PHE A 132 2.57 -12.94 -3.50
N ALA A 133 2.56 -11.61 -3.34
CA ALA A 133 3.39 -10.93 -2.35
C ALA A 133 3.09 -11.43 -0.92
N GLN A 134 1.81 -11.59 -0.57
CA GLN A 134 1.38 -12.11 0.73
C GLN A 134 1.80 -13.57 0.92
N VAL A 135 1.67 -14.42 -0.10
CA VAL A 135 2.13 -15.82 -0.04
C VAL A 135 3.63 -15.91 0.18
N ILE A 136 4.43 -15.04 -0.45
CA ILE A 136 5.90 -15.01 -0.24
C ILE A 136 6.22 -14.59 1.20
N VAL A 137 5.59 -13.52 1.71
CA VAL A 137 5.82 -13.05 3.09
C VAL A 137 5.39 -14.11 4.10
N LEU A 138 4.23 -14.72 3.90
CA LEU A 138 3.73 -15.81 4.74
C LEU A 138 4.69 -17.01 4.71
N SER A 139 5.19 -17.39 3.54
CA SER A 139 6.15 -18.48 3.39
C SER A 139 7.44 -18.21 4.19
N ILE A 140 7.98 -16.99 4.11
CA ILE A 140 9.17 -16.59 4.89
C ILE A 140 8.86 -16.61 6.38
N ALA A 141 7.71 -16.09 6.80
CA ALA A 141 7.29 -16.09 8.20
C ALA A 141 7.13 -17.51 8.75
N VAL A 142 6.54 -18.43 7.97
CA VAL A 142 6.37 -19.84 8.35
C VAL A 142 7.73 -20.54 8.46
N VAL A 143 8.62 -20.36 7.47
CA VAL A 143 9.97 -20.95 7.51
C VAL A 143 10.74 -20.45 8.72
N LEU A 144 10.74 -19.14 8.98
CA LEU A 144 11.40 -18.57 10.15
C LEU A 144 10.78 -19.10 11.44
N GLY A 145 9.46 -19.13 11.54
CA GLY A 145 8.73 -19.69 12.69
C GLY A 145 9.08 -21.15 12.96
N LEU A 146 9.20 -21.97 11.91
CA LEU A 146 9.63 -23.36 12.01
C LEU A 146 11.07 -23.47 12.52
N VAL A 147 12.00 -22.66 11.99
CA VAL A 147 13.40 -22.62 12.47
C VAL A 147 13.44 -22.29 13.96
N MET A 148 12.72 -21.26 14.40
CA MET A 148 12.67 -20.87 15.81
C MET A 148 12.08 -21.98 16.69
N PHE A 149 11.02 -22.65 16.22
CA PHE A 149 10.40 -23.77 16.93
C PHE A 149 11.38 -24.94 17.11
N PHE A 150 12.10 -25.33 16.05
CA PHE A 150 13.10 -26.40 16.11
C PHE A 150 14.27 -26.05 17.02
N LEU A 151 14.74 -24.79 17.03
CA LEU A 151 15.80 -24.34 17.94
C LEU A 151 15.39 -24.52 19.41
N ILE A 152 14.18 -24.10 19.77
CA ILE A 152 13.68 -24.22 21.15
C ILE A 152 13.52 -25.69 21.56
N LYS A 153 12.90 -26.51 20.71
CA LYS A 153 12.70 -27.94 20.99
C LYS A 153 14.01 -28.73 20.99
N GLY A 154 14.98 -28.36 20.15
CA GLY A 154 16.31 -28.94 20.13
C GLY A 154 17.06 -28.72 21.43
N ILE A 155 17.02 -27.51 21.99
CA ILE A 155 17.64 -27.21 23.30
C ILE A 155 17.00 -28.05 24.41
N GLY A 156 15.67 -28.21 24.40
CA GLY A 156 14.97 -29.08 25.36
C GLY A 156 15.35 -30.56 25.23
N PHE A 157 15.65 -31.05 24.03
CA PHE A 157 16.11 -32.43 23.82
C PHE A 157 17.52 -32.68 24.37
N LEU A 158 18.37 -31.66 24.48
CA LEU A 158 19.71 -31.77 25.10
C LEU A 158 19.67 -31.90 26.64
N GLY A 159 18.50 -32.03 27.25
CA GLY A 159 18.35 -32.25 28.70
C GLY A 159 18.37 -30.96 29.52
N PHE A 160 18.30 -29.79 28.88
CA PHE A 160 18.02 -28.54 29.58
C PHE A 160 16.50 -28.44 29.80
N ASP A 161 16.06 -28.43 31.06
CA ASP A 161 14.67 -28.13 31.44
C ASP A 161 14.38 -26.65 31.18
N VAL A 162 14.22 -26.31 29.89
CA VAL A 162 13.87 -24.98 29.45
C VAL A 162 12.36 -24.82 29.62
N SER A 163 11.97 -24.31 30.78
CA SER A 163 10.61 -23.85 31.02
C SER A 163 10.22 -22.80 29.96
N GLN A 164 8.99 -22.88 29.44
CA GLN A 164 8.47 -22.01 28.37
C GLN A 164 8.46 -20.52 28.73
N SER A 165 8.55 -20.19 30.02
CA SER A 165 8.64 -18.82 30.58
C SER A 165 10.09 -18.33 30.78
N SER A 166 11.10 -19.12 30.38
CA SER A 166 12.49 -18.73 30.56
C SER A 166 12.84 -17.49 29.72
N THR A 167 13.63 -16.58 30.30
CA THR A 167 14.12 -15.38 29.62
C THR A 167 14.81 -15.71 28.28
N CYS A 168 15.50 -16.86 28.20
CA CYS A 168 16.16 -17.32 26.99
C CYS A 168 15.19 -17.58 25.83
N VAL A 169 14.04 -18.23 26.08
CA VAL A 169 13.02 -18.49 25.04
C VAL A 169 12.40 -17.19 24.55
N THR A 170 12.12 -16.26 25.46
CA THR A 170 11.63 -14.92 25.11
C THR A 170 12.63 -14.15 24.24
N VAL A 171 13.92 -14.17 24.59
CA VAL A 171 14.98 -13.52 23.80
C VAL A 171 15.10 -14.13 22.40
N VAL A 172 15.01 -15.46 22.29
CA VAL A 172 15.04 -16.15 20.99
C VAL A 172 13.84 -15.71 20.13
N TYR A 173 12.62 -15.68 20.69
CA TYR A 173 11.44 -15.22 19.97
C TYR A 173 11.52 -13.74 19.56
N THR A 174 12.02 -12.86 20.43
CA THR A 174 12.16 -11.43 20.10
C THR A 174 13.19 -11.21 19.00
N ILE A 175 14.33 -11.91 19.01
CA ILE A 175 15.30 -11.87 17.92
C ILE A 175 14.66 -12.34 16.60
N GLY A 176 13.92 -13.46 16.62
CA GLY A 176 13.20 -13.96 15.44
C GLY A 176 12.20 -12.94 14.90
N LEU A 177 11.45 -12.27 15.78
CA LEU A 177 10.51 -11.23 15.40
C LEU A 177 11.20 -10.01 14.79
N VAL A 178 12.33 -9.56 15.36
CA VAL A 178 13.13 -8.46 14.80
C VAL A 178 13.65 -8.82 13.42
N VAL A 179 14.18 -10.05 13.24
CA VAL A 179 14.62 -10.54 11.92
C VAL A 179 13.47 -10.55 10.93
N LEU A 180 12.29 -11.03 11.33
CA LEU A 180 11.10 -11.04 10.47
C LEU A 180 10.72 -9.62 10.02
N VAL A 181 10.73 -8.65 10.94
CA VAL A 181 10.43 -7.25 10.64
C VAL A 181 11.45 -6.66 9.67
N LEU A 182 12.75 -6.90 9.88
CA LEU A 182 13.80 -6.41 8.99
C LEU A 182 13.67 -7.00 7.58
N VAL A 183 13.40 -8.30 7.47
CA VAL A 183 13.16 -8.97 6.18
C VAL A 183 11.90 -8.42 5.51
N ALA A 184 10.82 -8.20 6.28
CA ALA A 184 9.58 -7.62 5.75
C ALA A 184 9.81 -6.19 5.22
N VAL A 185 10.52 -5.34 5.95
CA VAL A 185 10.89 -3.98 5.49
C VAL A 185 11.74 -4.06 4.24
N TYR A 186 12.73 -4.95 4.18
CA TYR A 186 13.55 -5.15 2.98
C TYR A 186 12.72 -5.55 1.75
N LEU A 187 11.77 -6.47 1.92
CA LEU A 187 10.86 -6.88 0.86
C LEU A 187 9.93 -5.74 0.44
N GLN A 188 9.35 -5.02 1.41
CA GLN A 188 8.48 -3.87 1.12
C GLN A 188 9.22 -2.77 0.35
N VAL A 189 10.48 -2.49 0.69
CA VAL A 189 11.30 -1.54 -0.09
C VAL A 189 11.49 -2.05 -1.51
N ASN A 190 11.86 -3.31 -1.71
CA ASN A 190 12.03 -3.86 -3.05
C ASN A 190 10.73 -3.91 -3.88
N TRP A 191 9.58 -4.05 -3.21
CA TRP A 191 8.26 -4.12 -3.83
C TRP A 191 7.47 -2.81 -3.75
N ALA A 192 8.11 -1.70 -3.35
CA ALA A 192 7.45 -0.41 -3.16
C ALA A 192 6.77 0.08 -4.46
N LEU A 193 7.34 -0.27 -5.62
CA LEU A 193 6.83 0.10 -6.93
C LEU A 193 5.92 -0.96 -7.56
N ALA A 194 5.74 -2.13 -6.92
CA ALA A 194 5.04 -3.26 -7.54
C ALA A 194 3.60 -2.93 -7.92
N CYS A 195 2.86 -2.24 -7.03
CA CYS A 195 1.49 -1.81 -7.34
C CYS A 195 1.43 -0.81 -8.50
N VAL A 196 2.43 0.08 -8.61
CA VAL A 196 2.53 1.05 -9.71
C VAL A 196 2.81 0.32 -11.03
N VAL A 197 3.76 -0.62 -11.02
CA VAL A 197 4.14 -1.44 -12.18
C VAL A 197 2.93 -2.22 -12.72
N VAL A 198 2.12 -2.82 -11.84
CA VAL A 198 0.90 -3.54 -12.27
C VAL A 198 -0.09 -2.62 -13.00
N VAL A 199 -0.25 -1.39 -12.52
CA VAL A 199 -1.21 -0.44 -13.09
C VAL A 199 -0.71 0.13 -14.42
N VAL A 200 0.58 0.47 -14.49
CA VAL A 200 1.19 1.12 -15.66
C VAL A 200 1.60 0.12 -16.73
N GLU A 201 2.41 -0.88 -16.37
CA GLU A 201 2.92 -1.88 -17.32
C GLU A 201 1.92 -3.02 -17.57
N SER A 202 0.79 -3.01 -16.85
CA SER A 202 -0.34 -3.90 -17.11
C SER A 202 0.00 -5.40 -16.90
N SER A 203 1.06 -5.67 -16.14
CA SER A 203 1.62 -6.99 -15.81
C SER A 203 0.92 -7.63 -14.60
N TRP A 204 1.10 -8.94 -14.41
CA TRP A 204 0.38 -9.72 -13.39
C TRP A 204 1.28 -10.78 -12.75
N GLY A 205 0.94 -11.17 -11.51
CA GLY A 205 1.62 -12.27 -10.82
C GLY A 205 2.91 -11.84 -10.13
N VAL A 206 4.00 -12.60 -10.34
CA VAL A 206 5.31 -12.38 -9.71
C VAL A 206 6.18 -11.43 -10.55
N GLU A 207 5.87 -11.27 -11.84
CA GLU A 207 6.60 -10.41 -12.76
C GLU A 207 6.68 -8.94 -12.29
N PRO A 208 5.57 -8.29 -11.85
CA PRO A 208 5.64 -6.94 -11.29
C PRO A 208 6.53 -6.82 -10.05
N LEU A 209 6.62 -7.86 -9.22
CA LEU A 209 7.47 -7.86 -8.01
C LEU A 209 8.96 -7.89 -8.38
N ARG A 210 9.33 -8.72 -9.37
CA ARG A 210 10.70 -8.78 -9.89
C ARG A 210 11.08 -7.49 -10.58
N ARG A 211 10.16 -6.95 -11.38
CA ARG A 211 10.32 -5.69 -12.10
C ARG A 211 10.51 -4.51 -11.15
N SER A 212 9.71 -4.43 -10.08
CA SER A 212 9.88 -3.44 -9.01
C SER A 212 11.27 -3.51 -8.38
N SER A 213 11.77 -4.71 -8.07
CA SER A 213 13.11 -4.87 -7.47
C SER A 213 14.25 -4.47 -8.42
N TYR A 214 14.05 -4.64 -9.73
CA TYR A 214 14.98 -4.18 -10.75
C TYR A 214 15.00 -2.65 -10.83
N LEU A 215 13.83 -2.01 -10.99
CA LEU A 215 13.69 -0.56 -11.16
C LEU A 215 14.21 0.23 -9.95
N ILE A 216 14.00 -0.31 -8.75
CA ILE A 216 14.41 0.38 -7.52
C ILE A 216 15.91 0.29 -7.26
N LYS A 217 16.64 -0.54 -8.01
CA LYS A 217 18.09 -0.68 -7.90
C LYS A 217 18.73 0.66 -8.29
N GLY A 218 19.44 1.28 -7.34
CA GLY A 218 19.98 2.63 -7.49
C GLY A 218 19.27 3.70 -6.65
N MET A 219 17.99 3.49 -6.29
CA MET A 219 17.19 4.44 -5.48
C MET A 219 16.55 3.82 -4.23
N ARG A 220 17.06 2.66 -3.78
CA ARG A 220 16.56 1.94 -2.59
C ARG A 220 16.52 2.79 -1.31
N GLY A 221 17.50 3.68 -1.13
CA GLY A 221 17.53 4.58 0.03
C GLY A 221 16.36 5.57 0.04
N VAL A 222 16.02 6.15 -1.12
CA VAL A 222 14.89 7.07 -1.28
C VAL A 222 13.57 6.32 -1.05
N ALA A 223 13.43 5.12 -1.61
CA ALA A 223 12.26 4.28 -1.39
C ALA A 223 12.09 3.88 0.09
N ALA A 224 13.18 3.50 0.76
CA ALA A 224 13.17 3.19 2.19
C ALA A 224 12.79 4.41 3.02
N TYR A 225 13.32 5.60 2.72
CA TYR A 225 12.95 6.81 3.41
C TYR A 225 11.48 7.17 3.19
N LEU A 226 10.95 7.08 1.96
CA LEU A 226 9.54 7.29 1.66
C LEU A 226 8.65 6.35 2.46
N LEU A 227 8.98 5.07 2.46
CA LEU A 227 8.24 4.06 3.21
C LEU A 227 8.28 4.32 4.72
N LEU A 228 9.45 4.65 5.27
CA LEU A 228 9.59 4.96 6.69
C LEU A 228 8.88 6.26 7.06
N PHE A 229 8.97 7.31 6.25
CA PHE A 229 8.34 8.60 6.53
C PHE A 229 6.81 8.49 6.52
N PHE A 230 6.22 7.97 5.43
CA PHE A 230 4.77 7.82 5.35
C PHE A 230 4.25 6.73 6.30
N GLY A 231 4.99 5.64 6.45
CA GLY A 231 4.65 4.54 7.36
C GLY A 231 4.70 4.94 8.83
N LEU A 232 5.71 5.69 9.26
CA LEU A 232 5.84 6.16 10.64
C LEU A 232 4.75 7.18 10.99
N ILE A 233 4.48 8.15 10.12
CA ILE A 233 3.43 9.15 10.38
C ILE A 233 2.04 8.47 10.43
N SER A 234 1.72 7.61 9.47
CA SER A 234 0.45 6.87 9.47
C SER A 234 0.34 5.94 10.69
N GLY A 235 1.42 5.24 11.04
CA GLY A 235 1.48 4.36 12.21
C GLY A 235 1.28 5.10 13.53
N LEU A 236 1.94 6.25 13.73
CA LEU A 236 1.75 7.08 14.92
C LEU A 236 0.31 7.60 15.04
N MET A 237 -0.30 7.99 13.92
CA MET A 237 -1.68 8.46 13.90
C MET A 237 -2.66 7.33 14.25
N LEU A 238 -2.47 6.14 13.69
CA LEU A 238 -3.30 4.97 14.03
C LEU A 238 -3.11 4.55 15.49
N TRP A 239 -1.87 4.58 15.99
CA TRP A 239 -1.58 4.28 17.39
C TRP A 239 -2.26 5.26 18.35
N GLY A 240 -2.24 6.56 18.04
CA GLY A 240 -2.93 7.58 18.84
C GLY A 240 -4.45 7.44 18.88
N ASN A 241 -5.04 6.76 17.89
CA ASN A 241 -6.48 6.48 17.81
C ASN A 241 -6.80 4.99 18.08
N TRP A 242 -5.85 4.25 18.69
CA TRP A 242 -6.05 2.84 19.03
C TRP A 242 -7.09 2.63 20.13
N GLU A 243 -7.18 3.59 21.06
CA GLU A 243 -8.14 3.49 22.16
C GLU A 243 -9.55 3.44 21.60
N PRO A 244 -10.30 2.38 21.89
CA PRO A 244 -11.62 2.21 21.31
C PRO A 244 -12.59 3.22 21.92
N MET A 245 -13.53 3.64 21.10
CA MET A 245 -14.58 4.55 21.52
C MET A 245 -15.50 3.88 22.52
N ASN A 246 -15.56 4.40 23.74
CA ASN A 246 -16.71 4.15 24.60
C ASN A 246 -17.90 4.94 24.03
N VAL A 247 -19.10 4.38 24.13
CA VAL A 247 -20.33 5.04 23.66
C VAL A 247 -21.15 5.39 24.90
N GLY A 248 -21.14 6.66 25.31
CA GLY A 248 -21.94 7.17 26.42
C GLY A 248 -21.40 8.41 27.18
N ASP A 249 -20.23 8.96 26.85
CA ASP A 249 -19.59 10.06 27.59
C ASP A 249 -19.42 11.33 26.73
N LEU A 250 -19.37 12.51 27.35
CA LEU A 250 -19.14 13.81 26.67
C LEU A 250 -17.75 13.88 26.01
N LYS A 251 -16.80 13.09 26.53
CA LYS A 251 -15.48 12.84 25.93
C LYS A 251 -15.59 12.18 24.53
N ASP A 252 -16.73 11.55 24.23
CA ASP A 252 -16.95 10.85 22.96
C ASP A 252 -17.08 11.81 21.79
N TRP A 253 -17.71 12.98 21.94
CA TRP A 253 -17.82 13.94 20.83
C TRP A 253 -16.43 14.41 20.36
N MET A 254 -15.51 14.64 21.31
CA MET A 254 -14.13 15.01 20.98
C MET A 254 -13.39 13.85 20.30
N SER A 255 -13.69 12.61 20.67
CA SER A 255 -13.17 11.41 20.01
C SER A 255 -13.79 11.23 18.61
N VAL A 256 -15.09 11.50 18.40
CA VAL A 256 -15.74 11.46 17.07
C VAL A 256 -15.08 12.48 16.15
N VAL A 257 -14.95 13.72 16.61
CA VAL A 257 -14.29 14.76 15.84
C VAL A 257 -12.83 14.39 15.58
N GLY A 258 -12.13 13.83 16.58
CA GLY A 258 -10.76 13.33 16.45
C GLY A 258 -10.61 12.25 15.39
N THR A 259 -11.50 11.26 15.36
CA THR A 259 -11.49 10.17 14.35
C THR A 259 -11.81 10.69 12.95
N VAL A 260 -12.78 11.61 12.79
CA VAL A 260 -13.09 12.23 11.49
C VAL A 260 -11.89 13.02 10.97
N VAL A 261 -11.29 13.86 11.82
CA VAL A 261 -10.11 14.65 11.46
C VAL A 261 -8.92 13.74 11.17
N GLY A 262 -8.66 12.74 12.01
CA GLY A 262 -7.63 11.72 11.81
C GLY A 262 -7.81 10.95 10.50
N SER A 263 -9.05 10.64 10.12
CA SER A 263 -9.36 9.94 8.86
C SER A 263 -9.03 10.81 7.66
N ALA A 264 -9.27 12.12 7.73
CA ALA A 264 -8.89 13.05 6.68
C ALA A 264 -7.35 13.18 6.57
N PHE A 265 -6.63 13.20 7.70
CA PHE A 265 -5.17 13.22 7.68
C PHE A 265 -4.58 11.94 7.11
N ILE A 266 -5.07 10.76 7.52
CA ILE A 266 -4.62 9.47 6.98
C ILE A 266 -4.93 9.38 5.48
N MET A 267 -6.10 9.86 5.04
CA MET A 267 -6.44 9.95 3.63
C MET A 267 -5.40 10.77 2.84
N LEU A 268 -5.00 11.95 3.34
CA LEU A 268 -3.98 12.77 2.69
C LEU A 268 -2.60 12.09 2.68
N ILE A 269 -2.20 11.46 3.79
CA ILE A 269 -0.93 10.72 3.88
C ILE A 269 -0.89 9.59 2.86
N LEU A 270 -1.98 8.82 2.74
CA LEU A 270 -2.07 7.72 1.77
C LEU A 270 -2.03 8.24 0.32
N LEU A 271 -2.72 9.34 0.02
CA LEU A 271 -2.68 9.99 -1.29
C LEU A 271 -1.24 10.38 -1.65
N HIS A 272 -0.54 11.06 -0.74
CA HIS A 272 0.85 11.47 -0.95
C HIS A 272 1.80 10.27 -1.04
N SER A 273 1.58 9.21 -0.27
CA SER A 273 2.38 7.98 -0.33
C SER A 273 2.26 7.30 -1.71
N ILE A 274 1.05 7.17 -2.24
CA ILE A 274 0.82 6.55 -3.56
C ILE A 274 1.37 7.45 -4.67
N SER A 275 1.15 8.77 -4.55
CA SER A 275 1.67 9.76 -5.52
C SER A 275 3.20 9.76 -5.56
N ALA A 276 3.86 9.81 -4.41
CA ALA A 276 5.32 9.77 -4.33
C ALA A 276 5.90 8.45 -4.84
N SER A 277 5.23 7.32 -4.60
CA SER A 277 5.63 6.03 -5.18
C SER A 277 5.51 6.02 -6.71
N THR A 278 4.50 6.69 -7.27
CA THR A 278 4.31 6.82 -8.73
C THR A 278 5.38 7.72 -9.34
N VAL A 279 5.70 8.85 -8.71
CA VAL A 279 6.78 9.75 -9.16
C VAL A 279 8.15 9.07 -9.04
N LEU A 280 8.39 8.33 -7.95
CA LEU A 280 9.60 7.52 -7.80
C LEU A 280 9.74 6.49 -8.92
N TYR A 281 8.64 5.83 -9.31
CA TYR A 281 8.63 4.93 -10.46
C TYR A 281 9.06 5.63 -11.76
N MET A 282 8.55 6.83 -12.04
CA MET A 282 8.96 7.61 -13.23
C MET A 282 10.44 7.95 -13.21
N HIS A 283 10.98 8.36 -12.07
CA HIS A 283 12.43 8.61 -11.89
C HIS A 283 13.26 7.34 -12.05
N CYS A 284 12.82 6.22 -11.47
CA CYS A 284 13.48 4.93 -11.65
C CYS A 284 13.52 4.51 -13.11
N LYS A 285 12.43 4.71 -13.87
CA LYS A 285 12.39 4.48 -15.32
C LYS A 285 13.33 5.43 -16.08
N ALA A 286 13.41 6.70 -15.68
CA ALA A 286 14.34 7.66 -16.26
C ALA A 286 15.79 7.21 -16.08
N LEU A 287 16.13 6.74 -14.87
CA LEU A 287 17.47 6.30 -14.51
C LEU A 287 17.92 5.07 -15.30
N HIS A 288 17.01 4.18 -15.68
CA HIS A 288 17.29 3.01 -16.52
C HIS A 288 17.24 3.32 -18.03
N GLY A 289 16.94 4.56 -18.43
CA GLY A 289 16.87 4.97 -19.84
C GLY A 289 15.62 4.49 -20.59
N GLU A 290 14.69 3.83 -19.91
CA GLU A 290 13.46 3.30 -20.50
C GLU A 290 12.39 4.41 -20.69
N LEU A 291 12.50 5.51 -19.96
CA LEU A 291 11.51 6.61 -19.99
C LEU A 291 11.46 7.34 -21.35
N ALA A 292 12.59 7.46 -22.06
CA ALA A 292 12.63 8.18 -23.33
C ALA A 292 11.79 7.52 -24.44
N GLY A 293 11.71 6.19 -24.44
CA GLY A 293 10.87 5.43 -25.37
C GLY A 293 9.39 5.57 -25.07
N GLU A 294 9.01 5.54 -23.79
CA GLU A 294 7.61 5.65 -23.34
C GLU A 294 7.07 7.08 -23.54
N ILE A 295 7.89 8.10 -23.30
CA ILE A 295 7.60 9.49 -23.70
C ILE A 295 7.34 9.52 -25.21
N ALA A 296 8.26 9.00 -26.02
CA ALA A 296 8.10 9.02 -27.48
C ALA A 296 6.84 8.29 -27.95
N GLU A 297 6.50 7.13 -27.37
CA GLU A 297 5.32 6.35 -27.71
C GLU A 297 4.00 7.00 -27.26
N GLU A 298 3.99 7.59 -26.06
CA GLU A 298 2.79 8.25 -25.51
C GLU A 298 2.47 9.57 -26.22
N PHE A 299 3.50 10.29 -26.68
CA PHE A 299 3.35 11.41 -27.61
C PHE A 299 3.07 10.94 -29.04
N ALA A 300 3.61 9.80 -29.51
CA ALA A 300 3.33 9.22 -30.83
C ALA A 300 1.86 8.87 -31.02
N GLN A 301 1.17 8.37 -29.99
CA GLN A 301 -0.28 8.13 -30.03
C GLN A 301 -1.11 9.41 -30.25
N GLU A 302 -0.53 10.58 -30.01
CA GLU A 302 -1.17 11.90 -30.20
C GLU A 302 -0.83 12.51 -31.56
N TYR A 303 0.18 11.99 -32.26
CA TYR A 303 0.44 12.33 -33.66
C TYR A 303 -0.47 11.50 -34.56
N VAL A 304 -1.50 12.15 -35.08
CA VAL A 304 -2.20 11.65 -36.28
C VAL A 304 -1.16 11.57 -37.40
N SER A 305 -0.85 10.36 -37.86
CA SER A 305 -0.11 10.16 -39.09
C SER A 305 -0.88 10.84 -40.21
N LEU A 306 -0.43 12.02 -40.64
CA LEU A 306 -0.97 12.70 -41.81
C LEU A 306 -0.79 11.74 -43.00
N PRO A 307 -1.81 11.53 -43.84
CA PRO A 307 -1.77 10.58 -44.96
C PRO A 307 -0.78 10.97 -46.08
N PHE A 308 0.11 11.93 -45.83
CA PHE A 308 1.06 12.47 -46.79
C PHE A 308 2.47 11.89 -46.65
N ASP A 309 2.77 11.04 -45.67
CA ASP A 309 4.16 10.64 -45.38
C ASP A 309 4.48 9.14 -45.54
N ASP A 310 3.68 8.40 -46.30
CA ASP A 310 3.97 6.99 -46.64
C ASP A 310 5.15 6.81 -47.63
N LYS A 311 5.84 7.89 -48.04
CA LYS A 311 6.88 7.81 -49.10
C LYS A 311 8.16 8.61 -48.89
N LYS A 312 8.41 9.26 -47.75
CA LYS A 312 9.68 9.99 -47.56
C LYS A 312 10.47 9.51 -46.35
N VAL A 313 11.61 8.90 -46.68
CA VAL A 313 12.70 8.53 -45.77
C VAL A 313 13.08 9.71 -44.87
N PRO A 314 13.27 9.51 -43.56
CA PRO A 314 13.55 10.58 -42.61
C PRO A 314 14.82 11.33 -43.01
N HIS A 315 14.67 12.61 -43.36
CA HIS A 315 15.81 13.50 -43.60
C HIS A 315 16.27 14.07 -42.25
N VAL A 316 17.38 13.54 -41.75
CA VAL A 316 18.11 14.12 -40.62
C VAL A 316 18.79 15.39 -41.12
N VAL A 317 18.25 16.55 -40.73
CA VAL A 317 18.86 17.85 -41.01
C VAL A 317 19.84 18.17 -39.88
N PHE A 318 21.14 18.09 -40.16
CA PHE A 318 22.17 18.63 -39.27
C PHE A 318 22.23 20.14 -39.44
N VAL A 319 21.87 20.87 -38.38
CA VAL A 319 22.08 22.32 -38.31
C VAL A 319 23.54 22.57 -37.94
N ILE A 320 24.33 23.00 -38.91
CA ILE A 320 25.66 23.56 -38.68
C ILE A 320 25.45 25.04 -38.37
N GLN A 321 25.73 25.46 -37.14
CA GLN A 321 25.74 26.88 -36.77
C GLN A 321 27.11 27.50 -37.10
N PRO A 322 27.14 28.77 -37.58
CA PRO A 322 28.36 29.49 -37.96
C PRO A 322 29.19 29.99 -36.78
#